data_AF-A0A0D6N0X0-F1
#
_entry.id   AF-A0A0D6N0X0-F1
#
_cell.length_a   1.000
_cell.length_b   1.000
_cell.length_c   1.000
_cell.angle_alpha   90.00
_cell.angle_beta   90.00
_cell.angle_gamma   90.00
#
_symmetry.space_group_name_H-M   'P 1'
#
loop_
_entity.id
_entity.type
_entity.pdbx_description
1 polymer ?
#
loop_
_entity_poly.entity_id
_entity_poly.type
_entity_poly.pdbx_seq_one_letter_code
_entity_poly.pdbx_strand_id
1 'polypeptide(L)'
;MIRLIVVVPFLLALVVFSASNQDPQDMWMLTYSWKCAIGVLALIVAAVAFLAGAFCFWVAEFGQRRRARKAEQRVRELEAQVAQIQAAAAAQAPVRAPADALNAPHTASGTIVPPPSEDLI
;
A
#
# COMPACT_ATOMS: atom_id res chain seq x y z
N MET A 1 15.73 -0.84 4.99
CA MET A 1 16.80 -1.01 6.00
C MET A 1 17.07 -2.48 6.31
N ILE A 2 16.08 -3.27 6.77
CA ILE A 2 16.25 -4.70 7.11
C ILE A 2 16.81 -5.58 5.97
N ARG A 3 16.46 -5.30 4.70
CA ARG A 3 16.96 -6.08 3.55
C ARG A 3 18.49 -6.12 3.47
N LEU A 4 19.17 -4.98 3.63
CA LEU A 4 20.64 -4.93 3.56
C LEU A 4 21.29 -5.73 4.69
N ILE A 5 20.67 -5.73 5.88
CA ILE A 5 21.14 -6.49 7.04
C ILE A 5 21.13 -8.00 6.78
N VAL A 6 20.22 -8.51 5.95
CA VAL A 6 20.15 -9.94 5.57
C VAL A 6 21.01 -10.25 4.36
N VAL A 7 21.00 -9.36 3.35
CA VAL A 7 21.72 -9.55 2.08
C VAL A 7 23.24 -9.53 2.27
N VAL A 8 23.76 -8.62 3.10
CA VAL A 8 25.20 -8.47 3.34
C VAL A 8 25.83 -9.75 3.93
N PRO A 9 25.35 -10.31 5.06
CA PRO A 9 25.94 -11.53 5.61
C PRO A 9 25.73 -12.74 4.69
N PHE A 10 24.63 -12.80 3.95
CA PHE A 10 24.41 -13.85 2.95
C PHE A 10 25.43 -13.78 1.80
N LEU A 11 25.66 -12.59 1.24
CA LEU A 11 26.69 -12.37 0.22
C LEU A 11 28.09 -12.67 0.77
N LEU A 12 28.38 -12.24 2.01
CA LEU A 12 29.66 -12.53 2.65
C LEU A 12 29.89 -14.04 2.76
N ALA A 13 28.89 -14.79 3.24
CA ALA A 13 28.96 -16.25 3.34
C ALA A 13 29.20 -16.90 1.97
N LEU A 14 28.56 -16.40 0.91
CA LEU A 14 28.75 -16.87 -0.45
C LEU A 14 30.16 -16.57 -1.01
N VAL A 15 30.69 -15.39 -0.74
CA VAL A 15 32.05 -15.02 -1.13
C VAL A 15 33.06 -15.89 -0.39
N VAL A 16 32.89 -16.10 0.92
CA VAL A 16 33.75 -17.00 1.71
C VAL A 16 33.64 -18.43 1.19
N PHE A 17 32.43 -18.92 0.92
CA PHE A 17 32.22 -20.24 0.33
C PHE A 17 32.94 -20.37 -1.02
N SER A 18 32.85 -19.35 -1.88
CA SER A 18 33.54 -19.37 -3.16
C SER A 18 35.05 -19.29 -3.04
N ALA A 19 35.57 -18.52 -2.09
CA ALA A 19 37.01 -18.40 -1.84
C ALA A 19 37.58 -19.69 -1.23
N SER A 20 36.80 -20.36 -0.37
CA SER A 20 37.19 -21.62 0.26
C SER A 20 37.06 -22.83 -0.67
N ASN A 21 36.28 -22.71 -1.74
CA ASN A 21 35.95 -23.82 -2.64
C ASN A 21 36.37 -23.49 -4.08
N GLN A 22 37.67 -23.24 -4.25
CA GLN A 22 38.32 -22.88 -5.52
C GLN A 22 38.84 -24.09 -6.30
N ASP A 23 38.76 -25.30 -5.76
CA ASP A 23 39.24 -26.50 -6.42
C ASP A 23 38.52 -26.73 -7.75
N PRO A 24 39.23 -26.69 -8.90
CA PRO A 24 38.60 -26.86 -10.20
C PRO A 24 38.13 -28.30 -10.37
N GLN A 25 36.82 -28.51 -10.39
CA GLN A 25 36.21 -29.81 -10.66
C GLN A 25 35.81 -29.90 -12.13
N ASP A 26 35.92 -31.11 -12.69
CA ASP A 26 35.45 -31.38 -14.04
C ASP A 26 33.93 -31.47 -14.03
N MET A 27 33.28 -30.49 -14.65
CA MET A 27 31.83 -30.41 -14.79
C MET A 27 31.47 -30.86 -16.20
N TRP A 28 30.54 -31.81 -16.29
CA TRP A 28 29.96 -32.22 -17.57
C TRP A 28 28.63 -31.50 -17.82
N MET A 29 28.37 -31.10 -19.07
CA MET A 29 27.04 -30.70 -19.52
C MET A 29 26.79 -31.37 -20.88
N LEU A 30 25.99 -32.43 -20.86
CA LEU A 30 25.69 -33.33 -22.00
C LEU A 30 26.93 -33.96 -22.66
N THR A 31 27.64 -33.20 -23.48
CA THR A 31 28.84 -33.62 -24.22
C THR A 31 30.03 -32.69 -23.99
N TYR A 32 29.80 -31.54 -23.35
CA TYR A 32 30.81 -30.53 -23.13
C TYR A 32 31.34 -30.64 -21.70
N SER A 33 32.66 -30.77 -21.56
CA SER A 33 33.34 -30.80 -20.27
C SER A 33 34.06 -29.48 -20.07
N TRP A 34 33.89 -28.87 -18.90
CA TRP A 34 34.66 -27.70 -18.49
C TRP A 34 35.13 -27.84 -17.05
N LYS A 35 36.22 -27.15 -16.71
CA LYS A 35 36.69 -27.05 -15.32
C LYS A 35 36.05 -25.84 -14.68
N CYS A 36 35.31 -26.03 -13.60
CA CYS A 36 34.75 -24.93 -12.83
C CYS A 36 34.76 -25.27 -11.35
N ALA A 37 35.17 -24.31 -10.53
CA ALA A 37 35.07 -24.43 -9.09
C ALA A 37 33.61 -24.30 -8.66
N ILE A 38 33.13 -25.21 -7.83
CA ILE A 38 31.72 -25.22 -7.36
C ILE A 38 31.36 -23.90 -6.64
N GLY A 39 32.35 -23.30 -5.97
CA GLY A 39 32.23 -21.99 -5.35
C GLY A 39 31.89 -20.88 -6.33
N VAL A 40 32.58 -20.85 -7.47
CA VAL A 40 32.34 -19.88 -8.55
C VAL A 40 30.96 -20.07 -9.17
N LEU A 41 30.55 -21.32 -9.39
CA LEU A 41 29.21 -21.63 -9.91
C LEU A 41 28.13 -21.12 -8.96
N ALA A 42 28.26 -21.39 -7.65
CA ALA A 42 27.32 -20.92 -6.63
C ALA A 42 27.25 -19.39 -6.59
N LEU A 43 28.39 -18.71 -6.68
CA LEU A 43 28.44 -17.24 -6.75
C LEU A 43 27.71 -16.69 -7.98
N ILE A 44 27.92 -17.28 -9.16
CA ILE A 44 27.25 -16.86 -10.40
C ILE A 44 25.74 -17.05 -10.28
N VAL A 45 25.29 -18.22 -9.81
CA VAL A 45 23.86 -18.51 -9.63
C VAL A 45 23.22 -17.52 -8.66
N ALA A 46 23.87 -17.27 -7.53
CA ALA A 46 23.38 -16.30 -6.55
C ALA A 46 23.38 -14.87 -7.08
N ALA A 47 24.40 -14.48 -7.85
CA ALA A 47 24.43 -13.17 -8.50
C ALA A 47 23.25 -13.01 -9.47
N VAL A 48 22.98 -14.01 -10.31
CA VAL A 48 21.83 -14.00 -11.24
C VAL A 48 20.51 -13.93 -10.46
N ALA A 49 20.34 -14.75 -9.42
CA ALA A 49 19.14 -14.72 -8.58
C ALA A 49 18.96 -13.36 -7.87
N PHE A 50 20.06 -12.76 -7.40
CA PHE A 50 20.05 -11.43 -6.78
C PHE A 50 19.64 -10.35 -7.77
N LEU A 51 20.21 -10.35 -8.99
CA LEU A 51 19.84 -9.42 -10.06
C LEU A 51 18.37 -9.58 -10.45
N ALA A 52 17.89 -10.81 -10.61
CA ALA A 52 16.49 -11.09 -10.89
C ALA A 52 15.57 -10.60 -9.77
N GLY A 53 15.93 -10.87 -8.51
CA GLY A 53 15.19 -10.38 -7.34
C GLY A 53 15.17 -8.86 -7.25
N ALA A 54 16.30 -8.20 -7.52
CA ALA A 54 16.41 -6.74 -7.55
C ALA A 54 15.56 -6.14 -8.68
N PHE A 55 15.58 -6.75 -9.86
CA PHE A 55 14.76 -6.33 -11.00
C PHE A 55 13.26 -6.47 -10.70
N CYS A 56 12.83 -7.62 -10.16
CA CYS A 56 11.45 -7.83 -9.73
C CYS A 56 11.01 -6.80 -8.67
N PHE A 57 11.89 -6.53 -7.70
CA PHE A 57 11.62 -5.50 -6.69
C PHE A 57 11.50 -4.11 -7.33
N TRP A 58 12.38 -3.76 -8.27
CA TRP A 58 12.34 -2.49 -8.98
C TRP A 58 11.05 -2.31 -9.79
N VAL A 59 10.60 -3.36 -10.47
CA VAL A 59 9.32 -3.38 -11.18
C VAL A 59 8.13 -3.22 -10.21
N ALA A 60 8.16 -3.88 -9.05
CA ALA A 60 7.13 -3.74 -8.03
C ALA A 60 7.08 -2.32 -7.43
N GLU A 61 8.25 -1.72 -7.16
CA GLU A 61 8.39 -0.34 -6.68
C GLU A 61 7.84 0.67 -7.72
N PHE A 62 8.13 0.45 -9.00
CA PHE A 62 7.55 1.24 -10.10
C PHE A 62 6.02 1.11 -10.17
N GLY A 63 5.50 -0.08 -9.88
CA GLY A 63 4.07 -0.33 -9.73
C GLY A 63 3.43 0.46 -8.60
N GLN A 64 4.10 0.57 -7.44
CA GLN A 64 3.61 1.37 -6.31
C GLN A 64 3.52 2.86 -6.65
N ARG A 65 4.46 3.42 -7.42
CA ARG A 65 4.37 4.82 -7.90
C ARG A 65 3.17 5.07 -8.80
N ARG A 66 2.82 4.12 -9.67
CA ARG A 66 1.60 4.20 -10.50
C ARG A 66 0.33 4.08 -9.65
N ARG A 67 0.35 3.24 -8.60
CA ARG A 67 -0.79 3.08 -7.67
C ARG A 67 -1.01 4.32 -6.80
N ALA A 68 0.07 4.99 -6.37
CA ALA A 68 -0.02 6.26 -5.65
C ALA A 68 -0.74 7.33 -6.49
N ARG A 69 -0.38 7.48 -7.77
CA ARG A 69 -1.06 8.41 -8.68
C ARG A 69 -2.54 8.07 -8.89
N LYS A 70 -2.89 6.78 -8.98
CA LYS A 70 -4.29 6.34 -9.09
C LYS A 70 -5.08 6.62 -7.81
N ALA A 71 -4.48 6.42 -6.63
CA ALA A 71 -5.11 6.74 -5.36
C ALA A 71 -5.34 8.25 -5.21
N GLU A 72 -4.36 9.08 -5.59
CA GLU A 72 -4.49 10.54 -5.60
C GLU A 72 -5.57 11.04 -6.57
N GLN A 73 -5.73 10.40 -7.73
CA GLN A 73 -6.81 10.73 -8.68
C GLN A 73 -8.19 10.42 -8.09
N ARG A 74 -8.33 9.26 -7.43
CA ARG A 74 -9.58 8.87 -6.75
C ARG A 74 -9.95 9.84 -5.61
N VAL A 75 -8.96 10.28 -4.83
CA VAL A 75 -9.19 11.28 -3.77
C VAL A 75 -9.66 12.60 -4.37
N ARG A 76 -9.01 13.10 -5.43
CA ARG A 76 -9.43 14.35 -6.10
C ARG A 76 -10.83 14.25 -6.70
N GLU A 77 -11.21 13.11 -7.28
CA GLU A 77 -12.57 12.88 -7.77
C GLU A 77 -13.61 12.92 -6.65
N LEU A 78 -13.29 12.36 -5.48
CA LEU A 78 -14.18 12.37 -4.31
C LEU A 78 -14.29 13.76 -3.69
N GLU A 79 -13.17 14.47 -3.55
CA GLU A 79 -13.15 15.87 -3.08
C GLU A 79 -13.98 16.78 -3.99
N ALA A 80 -13.86 16.62 -5.32
CA ALA A 80 -14.64 17.38 -6.28
C ALA A 80 -16.15 17.10 -6.18
N GLN A 81 -16.54 15.85 -5.95
CA GLN A 81 -17.95 15.49 -5.74
C GLN A 81 -18.50 16.09 -4.44
N VAL A 82 -17.72 16.06 -3.35
CA VAL A 82 -18.09 16.69 -2.09
C VAL A 82 -18.24 18.21 -2.26
N ALA A 83 -17.32 18.86 -2.96
CA ALA A 83 -17.39 20.28 -3.26
C ALA A 83 -18.62 20.64 -4.09
N GLN A 84 -18.98 19.82 -5.09
CA GLN A 84 -20.19 20.02 -5.88
C GLN A 84 -21.47 19.87 -5.06
N ILE A 85 -21.55 18.86 -4.19
CA ILE A 85 -22.70 18.64 -3.30
C ILE A 85 -22.83 19.81 -2.32
N GLN A 86 -21.72 20.26 -1.73
CA GLN A 86 -21.72 21.43 -0.84
C GLN A 86 -22.13 22.71 -1.57
N ALA A 87 -21.64 22.93 -2.79
CA ALA A 87 -22.02 24.09 -3.60
C ALA A 87 -23.52 24.06 -3.99
N ALA A 88 -24.04 22.88 -4.34
CA ALA A 88 -25.47 22.71 -4.63
C ALA A 88 -26.33 22.92 -3.37
N ALA A 89 -25.89 22.44 -2.21
CA ALA A 89 -26.57 22.69 -0.93
C ALA A 89 -26.53 24.17 -0.52
N ALA A 90 -25.42 24.86 -0.76
CA ALA A 90 -25.29 26.30 -0.50
C ALA A 90 -26.14 27.14 -1.45
N ALA A 91 -26.28 26.74 -2.72
CA ALA A 91 -27.16 27.40 -3.69
C ALA A 91 -28.65 27.18 -3.38
N GLN A 92 -28.98 26.08 -2.71
CA GLN A 92 -30.34 25.78 -2.24
C GLN A 92 -30.64 26.35 -0.85
N ALA A 93 -29.66 26.95 -0.16
CA ALA A 93 -29.90 27.67 1.09
C ALA A 93 -30.83 28.85 0.79
N PRO A 94 -32.10 28.81 1.22
CA PRO A 94 -32.99 29.95 1.03
C PRO A 94 -32.39 31.10 1.84
N VAL A 95 -32.43 32.31 1.27
CA VAL A 95 -32.24 33.55 2.02
C VAL A 95 -33.09 33.45 3.28
N ARG A 96 -32.47 33.13 4.42
CA ARG A 96 -33.13 33.19 5.71
C ARG A 96 -33.31 34.68 6.00
N ALA A 97 -34.46 35.19 5.58
CA ALA A 97 -34.98 36.47 5.99
C ALA A 97 -34.88 36.58 7.53
N PRO A 98 -34.58 37.77 8.06
CA PRO A 98 -34.25 37.94 9.47
C PRO A 98 -35.42 37.50 10.35
N ALA A 99 -35.13 36.51 11.19
CA ALA A 99 -35.33 36.52 12.63
C ALA A 99 -36.64 37.13 13.17
N ASP A 100 -37.43 36.25 13.81
CA ASP A 100 -37.69 36.36 15.25
C ASP A 100 -38.53 37.53 15.79
N ALA A 101 -39.20 38.32 14.95
CA ALA A 101 -40.08 39.39 15.46
C ALA A 101 -41.50 38.93 15.90
N LEU A 102 -41.87 37.66 15.72
CA LEU A 102 -43.26 37.21 15.93
C LEU A 102 -43.47 36.11 16.98
N ASN A 103 -42.45 35.69 17.73
CA ASN A 103 -42.65 34.65 18.74
C ASN A 103 -42.15 35.05 20.13
N ALA A 104 -43.05 35.67 20.88
CA ALA A 104 -43.04 35.79 22.33
C ALA A 104 -44.45 35.43 22.86
N PRO A 105 -44.58 34.87 24.07
CA PRO A 105 -45.16 33.54 24.25
C PRO A 105 -46.60 33.57 24.78
N HIS A 106 -47.44 32.65 24.29
CA HIS A 106 -48.73 32.34 24.89
C HIS A 106 -48.73 30.90 25.40
N THR A 107 -48.65 30.81 26.72
CA THR A 107 -48.94 29.69 27.60
C THR A 107 -50.34 29.11 27.36
N ALA A 108 -50.45 27.79 27.11
CA ALA A 108 -51.57 26.92 27.48
C ALA A 108 -51.22 25.48 27.03
N SER A 109 -50.76 24.59 27.92
CA SER A 109 -51.58 23.70 28.77
C SER A 109 -52.33 22.62 27.96
N GLY A 110 -51.94 21.34 28.13
CA GLY A 110 -52.77 20.21 27.67
C GLY A 110 -52.07 18.88 27.38
N THR A 111 -51.93 18.06 28.43
CA THR A 111 -52.24 16.61 28.41
C THR A 111 -51.19 15.58 27.94
N ILE A 112 -50.68 14.89 28.97
CA ILE A 112 -49.99 13.59 29.10
C ILE A 112 -50.36 12.50 28.07
N VAL A 113 -49.34 11.81 27.51
CA VAL A 113 -49.35 10.35 27.21
C VAL A 113 -47.93 9.75 27.44
N PRO A 114 -47.77 8.67 28.24
CA PRO A 114 -46.48 8.05 28.61
C PRO A 114 -45.85 7.14 27.51
N PRO A 115 -44.56 6.73 27.64
CA PRO A 115 -43.83 6.01 26.60
C PRO A 115 -44.32 4.56 26.34
N PRO A 116 -44.18 4.04 25.11
CA PRO A 116 -44.50 2.65 24.79
C PRO A 116 -43.46 1.69 25.40
N SER A 117 -43.96 0.61 25.99
CA SER A 117 -43.22 -0.49 26.60
C SER A 117 -42.32 -1.22 25.61
N GLU A 118 -41.10 -1.54 26.06
CA GLU A 118 -40.16 -2.43 25.40
C GLU A 118 -40.73 -3.86 25.38
N ASP A 119 -41.22 -4.29 24.22
CA ASP A 119 -41.47 -5.69 23.89
C ASP A 119 -40.55 -6.08 22.74
N LEU A 120 -39.46 -6.80 23.03
CA LEU A 120 -39.08 -7.94 22.17
C LEU A 120 -38.16 -8.92 22.90
N ILE A 121 -38.67 -10.15 22.95
CA ILE A 121 -38.07 -11.43 23.30
C ILE A 121 -36.99 -11.81 22.29
#